data_AF-A0A242P114-F1
#
_entry.id   AF-A0A242P114-F1
#
_cell.length_a   1.000
_cell.length_b   1.000
_cell.length_c   1.000
_cell.angle_alpha   90.00
_cell.angle_beta   90.00
_cell.angle_gamma   90.00
#
_symmetry.space_group_name_H-M   'P 1'
#
loop_
_entity.id
_entity.type
_entity.pdbx_description
1 polymer ?
#
loop_
_entity_poly.entity_id
_entity_poly.type
_entity_poly.pdbx_seq_one_letter_code
_entity_poly.pdbx_strand_id
1 'polypeptide(L)'
;MPYLTFDGGRTRVSNTEDLLGISLSDETKYTPSINNSSLTNPIELPTAIKSFADIGVMVPADVDSISLNSLIGEPYNYWGDDDGDDGVTATGNLYLSITDRDNNPVIRNEMITICKAPYKMILKTDGGTLATLYGVPKKSDFIASDVTYFISPKGNPVVCFAKPNLEYGSLASYGHYFGGPATMWNEQKGFITQSNDPSSYNLNFPTTGANNLYFDLDIGGIYQALYWEPVTHNDITATMTSISDTSVRVTLTGPTKNTAKTSLISLPQIFELVGKDSSGNSVIKYGFQLNQWFVTLNQERINYRRTESLCGDLGYRIPQIKDLTNANCDGKIPDQSFCQGAIGAIPASTNGWYQRIIGAGFFSEWGYMGQYKGARFVQHDDRLNFYWTSDIPNGNRKPYAVNSHTGYIFRYAEMGETYGICVTP
;
A
#
# COMPACT_ATOMS: atom_id res chain seq x y z
N MET A 1 25.07 -44.79 -7.95
CA MET A 1 24.83 -43.92 -6.76
C MET A 1 23.50 -43.25 -6.91
N PRO A 2 22.54 -43.50 -6.01
CA PRO A 2 21.21 -42.93 -6.15
C PRO A 2 21.22 -41.43 -5.85
N TYR A 3 20.47 -40.66 -6.63
CA TYR A 3 20.26 -39.22 -6.44
C TYR A 3 18.80 -38.83 -6.67
N LEU A 4 18.38 -37.71 -6.10
CA LEU A 4 17.09 -37.09 -6.44
C LEU A 4 17.23 -36.21 -7.69
N THR A 5 16.15 -36.05 -8.44
CA THR A 5 16.12 -35.17 -9.63
C THR A 5 14.69 -34.79 -9.97
N PHE A 6 14.41 -33.52 -10.29
CA PHE A 6 13.07 -33.06 -10.68
C PHE A 6 12.93 -32.78 -12.18
N ASP A 7 14.01 -32.93 -12.95
CA ASP A 7 14.14 -32.53 -14.35
C ASP A 7 14.67 -33.67 -15.24
N GLY A 8 14.37 -34.92 -14.86
CA GLY A 8 14.74 -36.11 -15.63
C GLY A 8 16.25 -36.40 -15.64
N GLY A 9 16.94 -36.08 -14.55
CA GLY A 9 18.36 -36.37 -14.36
C GLY A 9 19.33 -35.26 -14.77
N ARG A 10 18.82 -34.11 -15.25
CA ARG A 10 19.69 -32.97 -15.64
C ARG A 10 20.30 -32.30 -14.41
N THR A 11 19.54 -32.19 -13.33
CA THR A 11 19.99 -31.73 -12.02
C THR A 11 19.99 -32.91 -11.07
N ARG A 12 21.19 -33.21 -10.53
CA ARG A 12 21.41 -34.28 -9.55
C ARG A 12 21.45 -33.67 -8.16
N VAL A 13 20.63 -34.22 -7.26
CA VAL A 13 20.58 -33.83 -5.86
C VAL A 13 21.11 -34.98 -5.03
N SER A 14 22.35 -34.82 -4.55
CA SER A 14 23.11 -35.89 -3.86
C SER A 14 23.48 -35.56 -2.42
N ASN A 15 23.26 -34.31 -2.01
CA ASN A 15 23.58 -33.80 -0.67
C ASN A 15 22.56 -32.73 -0.27
N THR A 16 22.71 -32.20 0.95
CA THR A 16 21.77 -31.23 1.54
C THR A 16 21.82 -29.86 0.87
N GLU A 17 23.00 -29.46 0.37
CA GLU A 17 23.17 -28.18 -0.33
C GLU A 17 22.34 -28.15 -1.62
N ASP A 18 22.37 -29.24 -2.39
CA ASP A 18 21.59 -29.40 -3.61
C ASP A 18 20.09 -29.54 -3.30
N LEU A 19 19.76 -30.24 -2.22
CA LEU A 19 18.37 -30.51 -1.80
C LEU A 19 17.62 -29.23 -1.41
N LEU A 20 18.32 -28.31 -0.77
CA LEU A 20 17.80 -27.00 -0.36
C LEU A 20 18.12 -25.90 -1.39
N GLY A 21 18.70 -26.25 -2.53
CA GLY A 21 19.05 -25.31 -3.59
C GLY A 21 17.84 -24.83 -4.40
N ILE A 22 18.00 -23.65 -4.99
CA ILE A 22 17.05 -23.09 -5.97
C ILE A 22 17.73 -22.93 -7.33
N SER A 23 16.95 -23.07 -8.40
CA SER A 23 17.39 -22.87 -9.79
C SER A 23 16.45 -21.92 -10.51
N LEU A 24 17.03 -21.02 -11.30
CA LEU A 24 16.31 -19.99 -12.05
C LEU A 24 16.23 -20.36 -13.54
N SER A 25 15.36 -19.66 -14.27
CA SER A 25 15.12 -19.90 -15.70
C SER A 25 16.34 -19.65 -16.60
N ASP A 26 17.36 -18.94 -16.12
CA ASP A 26 18.62 -18.66 -16.81
C ASP A 26 19.74 -19.64 -16.41
N GLU A 27 19.37 -20.77 -15.79
CA GLU A 27 20.28 -21.81 -15.29
C GLU A 27 21.13 -21.40 -14.08
N THR A 28 20.96 -20.18 -13.56
CA THR A 28 21.61 -19.76 -12.30
C THR A 28 21.10 -20.63 -11.15
N LYS A 29 22.03 -21.10 -10.31
CA LYS A 29 21.75 -21.93 -9.14
C LYS A 29 22.26 -21.27 -7.87
N TYR A 30 21.46 -21.33 -6.81
CA TYR A 30 21.85 -20.89 -5.46
C TYR A 30 21.66 -22.03 -4.46
N THR A 31 22.74 -22.43 -3.80
CA THR A 31 22.73 -23.36 -2.66
C THR A 31 22.90 -22.59 -1.35
N PRO A 32 22.65 -23.20 -0.18
CA PRO A 32 22.88 -22.56 1.12
C PRO A 32 24.27 -21.92 1.26
N SER A 33 25.32 -22.59 0.79
CA SER A 33 26.72 -22.14 0.87
C SER A 33 27.08 -20.93 0.00
N ILE A 34 26.34 -20.68 -1.09
CA ILE A 34 26.59 -19.54 -2.00
C ILE A 34 25.46 -18.50 -1.95
N ASN A 35 24.49 -18.67 -1.04
CA ASN A 35 23.42 -17.72 -0.81
C ASN A 35 23.92 -16.56 0.08
N ASN A 36 24.14 -15.41 -0.54
CA ASN A 36 24.47 -14.16 0.14
C ASN A 36 23.27 -13.17 0.18
N SER A 37 22.06 -13.68 -0.05
CA SER A 37 20.87 -12.85 -0.13
C SER A 37 20.44 -12.30 1.24
N SER A 38 19.90 -11.10 1.25
CA SER A 38 19.36 -10.44 2.43
C SER A 38 18.17 -9.56 2.06
N LEU A 39 17.49 -8.99 3.07
CA LEU A 39 16.41 -8.02 2.84
C LEU A 39 16.86 -6.80 2.01
N THR A 40 18.13 -6.41 2.10
CA THR A 40 18.70 -5.25 1.39
C THR A 40 19.54 -5.64 0.17
N ASN A 41 19.78 -6.94 -0.02
CA ASN A 41 20.49 -7.50 -1.16
C ASN A 41 19.80 -8.80 -1.62
N PRO A 42 18.55 -8.72 -2.13
CA PRO A 42 17.83 -9.92 -2.56
C PRO A 42 18.37 -10.45 -3.89
N ILE A 43 18.10 -11.72 -4.16
CA ILE A 43 18.30 -12.32 -5.49
C ILE A 43 17.33 -11.66 -6.45
N GLU A 44 17.87 -10.97 -7.46
CA GLU A 44 17.08 -10.42 -8.56
C GLU A 44 16.70 -11.54 -9.55
N LEU A 45 15.40 -11.78 -9.72
CA LEU A 45 14.89 -12.82 -10.60
C LEU A 45 14.98 -12.41 -12.07
N PRO A 46 15.34 -13.32 -12.98
CA PRO A 46 15.18 -13.13 -14.42
C PRO A 46 13.75 -12.74 -14.81
N THR A 47 13.60 -11.90 -15.84
CA THR A 47 12.30 -11.38 -16.29
C THR A 47 11.30 -12.48 -16.69
N ALA A 48 11.79 -13.66 -17.07
CA ALA A 48 10.96 -14.81 -17.43
C ALA A 48 10.22 -15.43 -16.24
N ILE A 49 10.75 -15.28 -15.02
CA ILE A 49 10.12 -15.76 -13.78
C ILE A 49 9.00 -14.81 -13.39
N LYS A 50 7.76 -15.31 -13.38
CA LYS A 50 6.57 -14.53 -13.02
C LYS A 50 5.96 -14.97 -11.69
N SER A 51 6.23 -16.19 -11.27
CA SER A 51 5.72 -16.82 -10.05
C SER A 51 6.81 -17.63 -9.37
N PHE A 52 6.57 -18.04 -8.12
CA PHE A 52 7.47 -18.94 -7.42
C PHE A 52 7.45 -20.36 -7.97
N ALA A 53 6.41 -20.74 -8.72
CA ALA A 53 6.35 -22.01 -9.44
C ALA A 53 7.37 -22.09 -10.59
N ASP A 54 7.84 -20.95 -11.10
CA ASP A 54 8.92 -20.89 -12.11
C ASP A 54 10.33 -21.04 -11.50
N ILE A 55 10.44 -21.06 -10.17
CA ILE A 55 11.70 -21.31 -9.45
C ILE A 55 11.81 -22.80 -9.18
N GLY A 56 12.82 -23.42 -9.78
CA GLY A 56 13.09 -24.84 -9.64
C GLY A 56 13.61 -25.16 -8.24
N VAL A 57 12.80 -25.91 -7.48
CA VAL A 57 13.09 -26.44 -6.14
C VAL A 57 12.54 -27.85 -6.05
N MET A 58 13.05 -28.66 -5.12
CA MET A 58 12.63 -30.08 -4.98
C MET A 58 11.20 -30.26 -4.47
N VAL A 59 10.61 -29.25 -3.82
CA VAL A 59 9.22 -29.28 -3.36
C VAL A 59 8.29 -29.01 -4.57
N PRO A 60 7.36 -29.93 -4.90
CA PRO A 60 6.41 -29.73 -6.00
C PRO A 60 5.60 -28.44 -5.87
N ALA A 61 5.11 -27.92 -6.98
CA ALA A 61 4.52 -26.57 -7.02
C ALA A 61 3.16 -26.45 -6.29
N ASP A 62 2.48 -27.55 -6.04
CA ASP A 62 1.13 -27.63 -5.46
C ASP A 62 1.11 -27.95 -3.96
N VAL A 63 2.26 -28.17 -3.34
CA VAL A 63 2.39 -28.51 -1.92
C VAL A 63 3.47 -27.68 -1.23
N ASP A 64 3.28 -27.41 0.06
CA ASP A 64 4.26 -26.72 0.91
C ASP A 64 5.15 -27.69 1.70
N SER A 65 4.84 -28.99 1.66
CA SER A 65 5.67 -30.04 2.26
C SER A 65 5.48 -31.38 1.55
N ILE A 66 6.52 -32.20 1.57
CA ILE A 66 6.50 -33.52 0.95
C ILE A 66 7.51 -34.46 1.61
N SER A 67 7.16 -35.74 1.73
CA SER A 67 8.12 -36.75 2.16
C SER A 67 9.09 -37.08 1.02
N LEU A 68 10.37 -37.32 1.31
CA LEU A 68 11.33 -37.75 0.29
C LEU A 68 10.91 -39.08 -0.35
N ASN A 69 10.20 -39.94 0.40
CA ASN A 69 9.64 -41.18 -0.12
C ASN A 69 8.51 -40.96 -1.14
N SER A 70 7.75 -39.88 -1.02
CA SER A 70 6.72 -39.53 -2.01
C SER A 70 7.35 -39.03 -3.31
N LEU A 71 8.48 -38.32 -3.23
CA LEU A 71 9.18 -37.81 -4.41
C LEU A 71 9.68 -38.93 -5.33
N ILE A 72 10.16 -40.05 -4.77
CA ILE A 72 10.69 -41.15 -5.57
C ILE A 72 9.62 -42.04 -6.19
N GLY A 73 8.36 -41.94 -5.73
CA GLY A 73 7.22 -42.69 -6.25
C GLY A 73 6.38 -41.90 -7.25
N GLU A 74 5.36 -42.56 -7.83
CA GLU A 74 4.37 -41.87 -8.66
C GLU A 74 3.61 -40.79 -7.86
N PRO A 75 3.30 -39.64 -8.48
CA PRO A 75 3.48 -39.32 -9.89
C PRO A 75 4.86 -38.72 -10.25
N TYR A 76 5.70 -38.42 -9.25
CA TYR A 76 6.90 -37.61 -9.45
C TYR A 76 8.05 -38.41 -10.07
N ASN A 77 8.37 -39.58 -9.51
CA ASN A 77 9.51 -40.39 -9.92
C ASN A 77 10.83 -39.59 -9.92
N TYR A 78 11.01 -38.71 -8.93
CA TYR A 78 12.13 -37.77 -8.81
C TYR A 78 13.40 -38.43 -8.25
N TRP A 79 13.83 -39.54 -8.86
CA TRP A 79 15.10 -40.18 -8.52
C TRP A 79 15.76 -40.75 -9.77
N GLY A 80 17.06 -40.95 -9.68
CA GLY A 80 17.84 -41.63 -10.70
C GLY A 80 19.02 -42.37 -10.09
N ASP A 81 19.50 -43.35 -10.84
CA ASP A 81 20.73 -44.07 -10.57
C ASP A 81 21.44 -44.34 -11.90
N ASP A 82 22.75 -44.11 -11.94
CA ASP A 82 23.52 -44.17 -13.19
C ASP A 82 23.90 -45.61 -13.59
N ASP A 83 23.99 -46.51 -12.61
CA ASP A 83 24.36 -47.92 -12.77
C ASP A 83 23.16 -48.88 -12.86
N GLY A 84 21.94 -48.36 -12.72
CA GLY A 84 20.69 -49.08 -12.94
C GLY A 84 20.21 -49.88 -11.74
N ASP A 85 20.54 -49.44 -10.52
CA ASP A 85 20.06 -50.03 -9.28
C ASP A 85 18.54 -49.89 -9.11
N ASP A 86 17.94 -50.87 -8.42
CA ASP A 86 16.50 -50.93 -8.13
C ASP A 86 16.19 -50.89 -6.63
N GLY A 87 14.89 -50.77 -6.32
CA GLY A 87 14.37 -50.86 -4.94
C GLY A 87 14.70 -49.62 -4.11
N VAL A 88 14.55 -48.45 -4.71
CA VAL A 88 14.80 -47.17 -4.06
C VAL A 88 13.89 -46.96 -2.84
N THR A 89 14.47 -46.46 -1.76
CA THR A 89 13.76 -46.03 -0.55
C THR A 89 14.30 -44.69 -0.11
N ALA A 90 13.43 -43.85 0.46
CA ALA A 90 13.84 -42.57 1.01
C ALA A 90 13.21 -42.31 2.37
N THR A 91 13.94 -41.63 3.25
CA THR A 91 13.44 -41.14 4.54
C THR A 91 13.59 -39.62 4.60
N GLY A 92 12.80 -38.95 5.45
CA GLY A 92 12.86 -37.49 5.61
C GLY A 92 11.73 -36.74 4.92
N ASN A 93 11.66 -35.43 5.22
CA ASN A 93 10.66 -34.52 4.67
C ASN A 93 11.31 -33.22 4.22
N LEU A 94 10.70 -32.60 3.22
CA LEU A 94 10.98 -31.24 2.77
C LEU A 94 9.81 -30.32 3.09
N TYR A 95 10.14 -29.08 3.39
CA TYR A 95 9.19 -28.00 3.66
C TYR A 95 9.60 -26.76 2.88
N LEU A 96 8.59 -26.02 2.41
CA LEU A 96 8.69 -24.74 1.74
C LEU A 96 7.74 -23.76 2.41
N SER A 97 8.21 -22.55 2.69
CA SER A 97 7.36 -21.44 3.10
C SER A 97 7.77 -20.19 2.37
N ILE A 98 6.81 -19.41 1.89
CA ILE A 98 7.05 -18.17 1.17
C ILE A 98 6.19 -17.09 1.80
N THR A 99 6.81 -15.95 2.12
CA THR A 99 6.09 -14.75 2.56
C THR A 99 6.51 -13.52 1.76
N ASP A 100 5.60 -12.57 1.60
CA ASP A 100 5.93 -11.23 1.09
C ASP A 100 6.69 -10.40 2.14
N ARG A 101 7.07 -9.16 1.77
CA ARG A 101 7.78 -8.22 2.65
C ARG A 101 7.00 -7.83 3.92
N ASP A 102 5.69 -8.00 3.90
CA ASP A 102 4.79 -7.73 5.02
C ASP A 102 4.52 -8.99 5.87
N ASN A 103 5.21 -10.10 5.56
CA ASN A 103 5.07 -11.43 6.15
C ASN A 103 3.72 -12.12 5.89
N ASN A 104 2.99 -11.72 4.86
CA ASN A 104 1.81 -12.48 4.44
C ASN A 104 2.26 -13.73 3.66
N PRO A 105 1.65 -14.91 3.90
CA PRO A 105 1.91 -16.11 3.10
C PRO A 105 1.63 -15.89 1.62
N VAL A 106 2.49 -16.42 0.76
CA VAL A 106 2.36 -16.34 -0.71
C VAL A 106 2.31 -17.74 -1.28
N ILE A 107 1.31 -18.01 -2.12
CA ILE A 107 1.20 -19.29 -2.82
C ILE A 107 2.12 -19.34 -4.05
N ARG A 108 2.56 -20.54 -4.43
CA ARG A 108 3.56 -20.74 -5.50
C ARG A 108 3.19 -20.13 -6.86
N ASN A 109 1.92 -20.20 -7.23
CA ASN A 109 1.41 -19.72 -8.52
C ASN A 109 1.03 -18.23 -8.52
N GLU A 110 1.18 -17.52 -7.39
CA GLU A 110 0.88 -16.09 -7.33
C GLU A 110 1.92 -15.30 -8.12
N MET A 111 1.46 -14.25 -8.81
CA MET A 111 2.34 -13.34 -9.53
C MET A 111 3.23 -12.55 -8.56
N ILE A 112 4.53 -12.62 -8.78
CA ILE A 112 5.52 -11.86 -8.03
C ILE A 112 5.50 -10.41 -8.50
N THR A 113 5.26 -9.49 -7.56
CA THR A 113 5.24 -8.03 -7.81
C THR A 113 6.29 -7.30 -6.97
N ILE A 114 6.79 -6.17 -7.48
CA ILE A 114 7.78 -5.30 -6.79
C ILE A 114 7.22 -4.77 -5.47
N CYS A 115 5.93 -4.48 -5.40
CA CYS A 115 5.29 -3.92 -4.20
C CYS A 115 5.13 -4.87 -3.02
N LYS A 116 5.37 -6.16 -3.25
CA LYS A 116 5.40 -7.21 -2.23
C LYS A 116 6.82 -7.71 -1.99
N ALA A 117 7.80 -7.25 -2.78
CA ALA A 117 9.20 -7.62 -2.66
C ALA A 117 9.93 -6.78 -1.60
N PRO A 118 10.99 -7.32 -0.96
CA PRO A 118 11.56 -8.63 -1.19
C PRO A 118 10.73 -9.71 -0.50
N TYR A 119 10.64 -10.88 -1.13
CA TYR A 119 9.99 -12.06 -0.57
C TYR A 119 11.00 -12.87 0.20
N LYS A 120 10.51 -13.61 1.19
CA LYS A 120 11.29 -14.53 2.01
C LYS A 120 10.83 -15.94 1.72
N MET A 121 11.70 -16.73 1.09
CA MET A 121 11.50 -18.15 0.84
C MET A 121 12.36 -18.97 1.80
N ILE A 122 11.74 -19.88 2.55
CA ILE A 122 12.41 -20.77 3.49
C ILE A 122 12.27 -22.19 2.96
N LEU A 123 13.40 -22.86 2.75
CA LEU A 123 13.46 -24.30 2.47
C LEU A 123 14.06 -25.01 3.67
N LYS A 124 13.45 -26.13 4.07
CA LYS A 124 13.88 -26.92 5.23
C LYS A 124 13.79 -28.41 4.93
N THR A 125 14.72 -29.18 5.49
CA THR A 125 14.68 -30.65 5.53
C THR A 125 14.87 -31.17 6.95
N ASP A 126 14.21 -32.28 7.29
CA ASP A 126 14.47 -33.03 8.53
C ASP A 126 15.73 -33.92 8.42
N GLY A 127 16.43 -33.86 7.28
CA GLY A 127 17.47 -34.83 6.91
C GLY A 127 16.84 -36.14 6.44
N GLY A 128 17.67 -37.12 6.12
CA GLY A 128 17.20 -38.40 5.62
C GLY A 128 18.24 -39.16 4.81
N THR A 129 17.84 -40.27 4.23
CA THR A 129 18.70 -41.08 3.38
C THR A 129 17.91 -41.53 2.16
N LEU A 130 18.52 -41.39 0.98
CA LEU A 130 18.10 -42.07 -0.25
C LEU A 130 18.96 -43.32 -0.41
N ALA A 131 18.36 -44.49 -0.55
CA ALA A 131 19.09 -45.76 -0.65
C ALA A 131 18.49 -46.69 -1.69
N THR A 132 19.35 -47.44 -2.37
CA THR A 132 19.01 -48.54 -3.27
C THR A 132 19.31 -49.89 -2.60
N LEU A 133 18.76 -50.99 -3.14
CA LEU A 133 19.03 -52.34 -2.63
C LEU A 133 20.49 -52.77 -2.86
N TYR A 134 21.06 -52.36 -3.99
CA TYR A 134 22.41 -52.70 -4.46
C TYR A 134 23.17 -51.41 -4.86
N GLY A 135 24.41 -51.52 -5.35
CA GLY A 135 25.18 -50.36 -5.82
C GLY A 135 26.38 -49.93 -4.97
N VAL A 136 27.33 -49.21 -5.59
CA VAL A 136 28.46 -48.58 -4.90
C VAL A 136 28.66 -47.14 -5.41
N PRO A 137 28.39 -46.11 -4.59
CA PRO A 137 27.72 -46.15 -3.29
C PRO A 137 26.21 -46.39 -3.40
N LYS A 138 25.67 -47.22 -2.50
CA LYS A 138 24.23 -47.57 -2.41
C LYS A 138 23.33 -46.53 -1.74
N LYS A 139 23.89 -45.43 -1.23
CA LYS A 139 23.14 -44.43 -0.47
C LYS A 139 23.68 -43.01 -0.60
N SER A 140 22.78 -42.06 -0.47
CA SER A 140 23.03 -40.62 -0.36
C SER A 140 22.35 -40.10 0.89
N ASP A 141 23.09 -39.43 1.78
CA ASP A 141 22.61 -38.95 3.07
C ASP A 141 22.36 -37.43 3.04
N PHE A 142 21.27 -37.01 3.67
CA PHE A 142 20.87 -35.62 3.85
C PHE A 142 20.83 -35.28 5.35
N ILE A 143 21.31 -34.09 5.69
CA ILE A 143 21.41 -33.58 7.05
C ILE A 143 20.24 -32.62 7.30
N ALA A 144 19.66 -32.67 8.49
CA ALA A 144 18.64 -31.71 8.90
C ALA A 144 19.19 -30.28 8.85
N SER A 145 18.55 -29.42 8.07
CA SER A 145 19.00 -28.03 7.85
C SER A 145 17.87 -27.19 7.25
N ASP A 146 18.03 -25.88 7.31
CA ASP A 146 17.18 -24.89 6.65
C ASP A 146 18.00 -23.78 5.99
N VAL A 147 17.38 -23.08 5.05
CA VAL A 147 17.96 -21.93 4.34
C VAL A 147 16.86 -20.91 4.06
N THR A 148 17.21 -19.63 4.13
CA THR A 148 16.33 -18.52 3.78
C THR A 148 16.89 -17.78 2.56
N TYR A 149 16.08 -17.65 1.52
CA TYR A 149 16.36 -16.85 0.33
C TYR A 149 15.51 -15.58 0.34
N PHE A 150 16.15 -14.43 0.15
CA PHE A 150 15.47 -13.17 -0.11
C PHE A 150 15.43 -12.93 -1.62
N ILE A 151 14.23 -12.76 -2.16
CA ILE A 151 13.99 -12.81 -3.62
C ILE A 151 13.22 -11.56 -4.05
N SER A 152 13.59 -10.97 -5.18
CA SER A 152 12.89 -9.83 -5.77
C SER A 152 12.71 -9.99 -7.28
N PRO A 153 11.56 -9.61 -7.84
CA PRO A 153 11.42 -9.55 -9.29
C PRO A 153 12.32 -8.46 -9.85
N LYS A 154 12.84 -8.67 -11.06
CA LYS A 154 13.54 -7.62 -11.80
C LYS A 154 12.60 -6.50 -12.22
N GLY A 155 12.96 -5.27 -11.92
CA GLY A 155 12.27 -4.09 -12.39
C GLY A 155 12.70 -2.82 -11.65
N ASN A 156 12.17 -1.68 -12.09
CA ASN A 156 12.48 -0.39 -11.50
C ASN A 156 11.71 -0.18 -10.19
N PRO A 157 12.25 0.61 -9.25
CA PRO A 157 11.52 1.02 -8.07
C PRO A 157 10.18 1.67 -8.42
N VAL A 158 9.15 1.41 -7.62
CA VAL A 158 7.81 1.98 -7.82
C VAL A 158 7.23 2.46 -6.49
N VAL A 159 6.45 3.53 -6.53
CA VAL A 159 5.64 3.92 -5.39
C VAL A 159 4.39 3.06 -5.39
N CYS A 160 4.26 2.21 -4.39
CA CYS A 160 3.18 1.25 -4.28
C CYS A 160 1.94 1.85 -3.66
N PHE A 161 2.15 2.65 -2.60
CA PHE A 161 1.08 3.30 -1.88
C PHE A 161 1.44 4.72 -1.48
N ALA A 162 0.43 5.58 -1.39
CA ALA A 162 0.47 6.85 -0.70
C ALA A 162 -0.41 6.76 0.54
N LYS A 163 0.22 6.89 1.71
CA LYS A 163 -0.36 6.60 3.02
C LYS A 163 -0.70 7.89 3.78
N PRO A 164 -1.94 8.39 3.69
CA PRO A 164 -2.43 9.38 4.65
C PRO A 164 -2.64 8.72 6.02
N ASN A 165 -3.30 9.44 6.93
CA ASN A 165 -3.77 8.85 8.18
C ASN A 165 -4.73 7.69 7.87
N LEU A 166 -4.41 6.50 8.41
CA LEU A 166 -5.19 5.27 8.20
C LEU A 166 -6.31 5.09 9.22
N GLU A 167 -6.42 5.94 10.24
CA GLU A 167 -7.53 5.86 11.19
C GLU A 167 -8.86 6.10 10.45
N TYR A 168 -9.87 5.27 10.75
CA TYR A 168 -11.10 5.15 9.95
C TYR A 168 -10.81 4.87 8.46
N GLY A 169 -9.82 4.02 8.18
CA GLY A 169 -9.52 3.46 6.87
C GLY A 169 -10.01 2.02 6.68
N SER A 170 -10.60 1.40 7.70
CA SER A 170 -11.09 0.02 7.68
C SER A 170 -12.49 -0.06 8.28
N LEU A 171 -12.94 -1.26 8.64
CA LEU A 171 -14.08 -1.41 9.54
C LEU A 171 -13.74 -0.79 10.91
N ALA A 172 -14.35 0.35 11.23
CA ALA A 172 -14.11 1.03 12.49
C ALA A 172 -14.85 0.37 13.66
N SER A 173 -14.40 0.65 14.89
CA SER A 173 -15.03 0.24 16.15
C SER A 173 -16.51 0.63 16.32
N TYR A 174 -17.03 1.50 15.44
CA TYR A 174 -18.45 1.88 15.38
C TYR A 174 -19.31 0.97 14.49
N GLY A 175 -18.74 -0.09 13.91
CA GLY A 175 -19.47 -1.05 13.06
C GLY A 175 -19.74 -0.56 11.63
N HIS A 176 -19.00 0.46 11.17
CA HIS A 176 -19.15 1.05 9.84
C HIS A 176 -17.89 0.87 9.01
N TYR A 177 -18.08 0.69 7.71
CA TYR A 177 -16.99 0.49 6.75
C TYR A 177 -16.63 1.81 6.08
N PHE A 178 -15.39 2.25 6.30
CA PHE A 178 -14.81 3.47 5.71
C PHE A 178 -13.84 3.16 4.56
N GLY A 179 -13.50 1.89 4.33
CA GLY A 179 -12.58 1.50 3.28
C GLY A 179 -13.11 1.84 1.88
N GLY A 180 -12.20 2.19 0.98
CA GLY A 180 -12.47 2.32 -0.45
C GLY A 180 -12.49 0.98 -1.18
N PRO A 181 -12.72 0.98 -2.50
CA PRO A 181 -12.58 -0.23 -3.30
C PRO A 181 -11.13 -0.76 -3.23
N ALA A 182 -10.95 -2.09 -3.23
CA ALA A 182 -9.64 -2.73 -3.09
C ALA A 182 -8.63 -2.39 -4.20
N THR A 183 -9.09 -1.83 -5.33
CA THR A 183 -8.24 -1.33 -6.41
C THR A 183 -7.66 0.07 -6.14
N MET A 184 -8.16 0.76 -5.11
CA MET A 184 -7.80 2.13 -4.77
C MET A 184 -7.29 2.26 -3.33
N TRP A 185 -7.80 1.46 -2.41
CA TRP A 185 -7.50 1.56 -0.99
C TRP A 185 -7.10 0.22 -0.39
N ASN A 186 -6.00 0.23 0.35
CA ASN A 186 -5.56 -0.85 1.20
C ASN A 186 -5.58 -0.37 2.67
N GLU A 187 -6.22 -1.14 3.55
CA GLU A 187 -6.48 -0.71 4.92
C GLU A 187 -5.20 -0.50 5.77
N GLN A 188 -4.11 -1.18 5.43
CA GLN A 188 -2.84 -1.13 6.15
C GLN A 188 -1.81 -0.19 5.49
N LYS A 189 -2.00 0.11 4.20
CA LYS A 189 -1.02 0.80 3.36
C LYS A 189 -1.51 2.12 2.76
N GLY A 190 -2.82 2.37 2.71
CA GLY A 190 -3.40 3.61 2.19
C GLY A 190 -3.82 3.51 0.72
N PHE A 191 -3.70 4.62 -0.01
CA PHE A 191 -4.09 4.66 -1.41
C PHE A 191 -3.09 3.95 -2.30
N ILE A 192 -3.59 3.09 -3.19
CA ILE A 192 -2.80 2.43 -4.24
C ILE A 192 -2.47 3.47 -5.31
N THR A 193 -1.22 3.54 -5.75
CA THR A 193 -0.84 4.39 -6.90
C THR A 193 -1.60 3.95 -8.14
N GLN A 194 -2.35 4.87 -8.76
CA GLN A 194 -3.22 4.57 -9.89
C GLN A 194 -2.48 4.67 -11.24
N SER A 195 -1.53 5.60 -11.37
CA SER A 195 -0.72 5.74 -12.58
C SER A 195 0.66 6.34 -12.30
N ASN A 196 1.65 5.94 -13.10
CA ASN A 196 2.97 6.57 -13.13
C ASN A 196 3.15 7.51 -14.33
N ASP A 197 2.16 7.57 -15.24
CA ASP A 197 2.15 8.46 -16.40
C ASP A 197 1.82 9.89 -15.96
N PRO A 198 2.69 10.89 -16.25
CA PRO A 198 2.44 12.29 -15.93
C PRO A 198 1.08 12.83 -16.40
N SER A 199 0.57 12.35 -17.54
CA SER A 199 -0.73 12.75 -18.08
C SER A 199 -1.93 12.29 -17.24
N SER A 200 -1.70 11.34 -16.31
CA SER A 200 -2.71 10.69 -15.49
C SER A 200 -2.50 10.89 -13.98
N TYR A 201 -1.62 11.82 -13.58
CA TYR A 201 -1.37 12.12 -12.17
C TYR A 201 -2.61 12.66 -11.43
N ASN A 202 -3.63 13.12 -12.14
CA ASN A 202 -4.92 13.46 -11.56
C ASN A 202 -5.70 12.28 -10.97
N LEU A 203 -5.29 11.04 -11.26
CA LEU A 203 -5.87 9.82 -10.69
C LEU A 203 -5.24 9.43 -9.34
N ASN A 204 -4.07 9.99 -9.02
CA ASN A 204 -3.35 9.66 -7.79
C ASN A 204 -3.77 10.55 -6.62
N PHE A 205 -3.67 9.99 -5.42
CA PHE A 205 -3.81 10.77 -4.19
C PHE A 205 -2.57 11.68 -3.97
N PRO A 206 -2.71 12.89 -3.41
CA PRO A 206 -3.97 13.57 -3.11
C PRO A 206 -4.47 14.44 -4.26
N THR A 207 -5.78 14.65 -4.32
CA THR A 207 -6.42 15.67 -5.19
C THR A 207 -6.77 16.95 -4.46
N THR A 208 -6.65 16.96 -3.14
CA THR A 208 -6.97 18.09 -2.26
C THR A 208 -5.83 18.30 -1.27
N GLY A 209 -5.61 19.52 -0.78
CA GLY A 209 -4.53 19.80 0.16
C GLY A 209 -4.88 20.86 1.19
N ALA A 210 -4.10 20.90 2.27
CA ALA A 210 -4.11 21.97 3.25
C ALA A 210 -2.72 22.08 3.89
N ASN A 211 -2.42 23.23 4.50
CA ASN A 211 -1.13 23.46 5.10
C ASN A 211 -0.83 22.46 6.23
N ASN A 212 0.37 21.88 6.20
CA ASN A 212 0.89 20.86 7.12
C ASN A 212 0.15 19.51 7.10
N LEU A 213 -0.57 19.19 6.02
CA LEU A 213 -0.95 17.80 5.76
C LEU A 213 0.26 17.03 5.26
N TYR A 214 0.28 15.73 5.57
CA TYR A 214 1.34 14.85 5.12
C TYR A 214 0.80 13.46 4.79
N PHE A 215 1.54 12.76 3.95
CA PHE A 215 1.33 11.35 3.65
C PHE A 215 2.68 10.68 3.41
N ASP A 216 2.73 9.38 3.64
CA ASP A 216 3.96 8.62 3.52
C ASP A 216 3.89 7.79 2.23
N LEU A 217 4.89 7.92 1.36
CA LEU A 217 5.06 7.02 0.23
C LEU A 217 5.61 5.70 0.73
N ASP A 218 5.02 4.59 0.29
CA ASP A 218 5.55 3.23 0.46
C ASP A 218 6.14 2.76 -0.87
N ILE A 219 7.44 2.54 -0.88
CA ILE A 219 8.24 2.31 -2.09
C ILE A 219 8.66 0.83 -2.15
N GLY A 220 8.44 0.21 -3.31
CA GLY A 220 8.91 -1.14 -3.61
C GLY A 220 10.15 -1.11 -4.52
N GLY A 221 11.01 -2.11 -4.40
CA GLY A 221 12.18 -2.28 -5.27
C GLY A 221 13.35 -1.34 -5.00
N ILE A 222 13.38 -0.66 -3.84
CA ILE A 222 14.51 0.15 -3.38
C ILE A 222 15.03 -0.38 -2.06
N TYR A 223 16.35 -0.44 -1.92
CA TYR A 223 17.06 -0.98 -0.75
C TYR A 223 18.10 0.01 -0.20
N GLN A 224 17.94 1.29 -0.53
CA GLN A 224 18.82 2.37 -0.15
C GLN A 224 18.02 3.66 0.02
N ALA A 225 18.54 4.58 0.83
CA ALA A 225 17.98 5.91 0.94
C ALA A 225 18.00 6.66 -0.40
N LEU A 226 16.94 7.41 -0.65
CA LEU A 226 16.80 8.28 -1.81
C LEU A 226 16.87 9.75 -1.41
N TYR A 227 17.35 10.57 -2.33
CA TYR A 227 17.42 12.02 -2.19
C TYR A 227 16.26 12.67 -2.95
N TRP A 228 15.63 13.67 -2.33
CA TRP A 228 14.43 14.32 -2.84
C TRP A 228 14.58 15.84 -2.68
N GLU A 229 14.24 16.58 -3.73
CA GLU A 229 14.24 18.05 -3.71
C GLU A 229 12.80 18.55 -3.52
N PRO A 230 12.56 19.60 -2.70
CA PRO A 230 11.23 20.17 -2.56
C PRO A 230 10.68 20.67 -3.90
N VAL A 231 9.38 20.44 -4.13
CA VAL A 231 8.69 20.90 -5.34
C VAL A 231 7.72 22.01 -4.95
N THR A 232 7.86 23.18 -5.57
CA THR A 232 7.04 24.35 -5.25
C THR A 232 6.32 24.88 -6.49
N HIS A 233 5.01 25.04 -6.38
CA HIS A 233 4.16 25.66 -7.40
C HIS A 233 3.19 26.62 -6.73
N ASN A 234 3.20 27.89 -7.17
CA ASN A 234 2.33 28.97 -6.68
C ASN A 234 2.04 28.90 -5.17
N ASP A 235 3.04 29.17 -4.33
CA ASP A 235 2.96 29.17 -2.86
C ASP A 235 2.61 27.85 -2.16
N ILE A 236 2.45 26.73 -2.90
CA ILE A 236 2.31 25.39 -2.33
C ILE A 236 3.62 24.62 -2.55
N THR A 237 4.18 24.07 -1.48
CA THR A 237 5.42 23.29 -1.49
C THR A 237 5.16 21.88 -0.97
N ALA A 238 5.61 20.88 -1.72
CA ALA A 238 5.75 19.51 -1.26
C ALA A 238 7.20 19.28 -0.80
N THR A 239 7.39 19.00 0.48
CA THR A 239 8.70 18.68 1.06
C THR A 239 8.77 17.19 1.42
N MET A 240 9.84 16.53 1.01
CA MET A 240 10.06 15.11 1.29
C MET A 240 11.03 14.94 2.47
N THR A 241 10.74 13.99 3.35
CA THR A 241 11.61 13.63 4.48
C THR A 241 11.64 12.12 4.61
N SER A 242 12.83 11.52 4.55
CA SER A 242 13.00 10.07 4.66
C SER A 242 12.58 9.57 6.04
N ILE A 243 11.73 8.54 6.09
CA ILE A 243 11.35 7.80 7.31
C ILE A 243 12.19 6.53 7.41
N SER A 244 12.36 5.83 6.29
CA SER A 244 13.20 4.63 6.11
C SER A 244 13.69 4.56 4.67
N ASP A 245 14.47 3.53 4.33
CA ASP A 245 14.91 3.30 2.94
C ASP A 245 13.74 3.06 1.97
N THR A 246 12.61 2.57 2.47
CA THR A 246 11.41 2.24 1.68
C THR A 246 10.24 3.19 1.93
N SER A 247 10.41 4.24 2.75
CA SER A 247 9.32 5.16 3.05
C SER A 247 9.75 6.62 3.21
N VAL A 248 8.99 7.51 2.57
CA VAL A 248 9.26 8.95 2.49
C VAL A 248 8.00 9.72 2.84
N ARG A 249 8.08 10.62 3.83
CA ARG A 249 6.99 11.54 4.15
C ARG A 249 6.98 12.71 3.19
N VAL A 250 5.86 12.93 2.52
CA VAL A 250 5.56 14.14 1.76
C VAL A 250 4.73 15.06 2.66
N THR A 251 5.23 16.26 2.94
CA THR A 251 4.50 17.30 3.68
C THR A 251 4.14 18.44 2.75
N LEU A 252 2.85 18.79 2.69
CA LEU A 252 2.34 19.92 1.94
C LEU A 252 2.33 21.16 2.83
N THR A 253 3.03 22.21 2.44
CA THR A 253 2.96 23.53 3.06
C THR A 253 2.42 24.54 2.07
N GLY A 254 1.71 25.54 2.57
CA GLY A 254 1.14 26.56 1.69
C GLY A 254 0.26 27.56 2.44
N PRO A 255 -0.71 28.18 1.75
CA PRO A 255 -1.48 29.26 2.33
C PRO A 255 -2.28 28.84 3.57
N THR A 256 -2.29 29.73 4.55
CA THR A 256 -3.05 29.63 5.80
C THR A 256 -4.02 30.79 5.87
N LYS A 257 -4.89 30.85 6.90
CA LYS A 257 -5.80 32.00 7.08
C LYS A 257 -5.09 33.36 7.10
N ASN A 258 -3.82 33.40 7.49
CA ASN A 258 -3.05 34.64 7.61
C ASN A 258 -2.38 35.04 6.28
N THR A 259 -2.17 34.10 5.38
CA THR A 259 -1.41 34.29 4.13
C THR A 259 -2.25 34.08 2.87
N ALA A 260 -3.43 33.46 2.99
CA ALA A 260 -4.30 33.12 1.87
C ALA A 260 -4.75 34.35 1.07
N LYS A 261 -5.02 35.47 1.72
CA LYS A 261 -5.43 36.71 1.05
C LYS A 261 -4.39 37.26 0.07
N THR A 262 -3.11 37.02 0.33
CA THR A 262 -2.00 37.52 -0.50
C THR A 262 -1.36 36.43 -1.37
N SER A 263 -1.84 35.19 -1.26
CA SER A 263 -1.29 34.07 -2.01
C SER A 263 -1.91 33.98 -3.40
N LEU A 264 -1.12 33.58 -4.38
CA LEU A 264 -1.51 33.52 -5.79
C LEU A 264 -1.70 32.07 -6.26
N ILE A 265 -2.36 31.24 -5.45
CA ILE A 265 -2.61 29.85 -5.85
C ILE A 265 -3.58 29.78 -7.02
N SER A 266 -3.21 29.01 -8.03
CA SER A 266 -4.03 28.75 -9.22
C SER A 266 -4.10 27.25 -9.42
N LEU A 267 -5.26 26.63 -9.15
CA LEU A 267 -5.46 25.18 -9.25
C LEU A 267 -6.34 24.87 -10.49
N PRO A 268 -6.17 23.70 -11.13
CA PRO A 268 -5.36 22.56 -10.70
C PRO A 268 -3.84 22.70 -10.94
N GLN A 269 -3.04 21.99 -10.14
CA GLN A 269 -1.58 21.91 -10.32
C GLN A 269 -1.07 20.49 -10.16
N ILE A 270 -0.17 20.10 -11.06
CA ILE A 270 0.50 18.81 -11.04
C ILE A 270 1.82 18.94 -10.29
N PHE A 271 2.05 18.06 -9.32
CA PHE A 271 3.30 17.89 -8.61
C PHE A 271 3.95 16.58 -9.09
N GLU A 272 5.23 16.61 -9.46
CA GLU A 272 6.03 15.43 -9.74
C GLU A 272 7.22 15.39 -8.77
N LEU A 273 7.19 14.45 -7.85
CA LEU A 273 8.25 14.19 -6.87
C LEU A 273 9.24 13.20 -7.48
N VAL A 274 10.52 13.56 -7.51
CA VAL A 274 11.57 12.74 -8.12
C VAL A 274 12.56 12.29 -7.05
N GLY A 275 12.69 10.97 -6.89
CA GLY A 275 13.66 10.35 -6.00
C GLY A 275 14.94 9.99 -6.75
N LYS A 276 16.08 10.46 -6.24
CA LYS A 276 17.41 10.28 -6.83
C LYS A 276 18.26 9.31 -6.01
N ASP A 277 19.06 8.50 -6.70
CA ASP A 277 20.08 7.65 -6.06
C ASP A 277 21.29 8.48 -5.57
N SER A 278 22.27 7.80 -4.96
CA SER A 278 23.52 8.42 -4.48
C SER A 278 24.41 9.00 -5.58
N SER A 279 24.18 8.60 -6.84
CA SER A 279 24.88 9.14 -8.01
C SER A 279 24.14 10.32 -8.65
N GLY A 280 22.97 10.69 -8.10
CA GLY A 280 22.12 11.75 -8.61
C GLY A 280 21.19 11.35 -9.75
N ASN A 281 21.11 10.06 -10.10
CA ASN A 281 20.22 9.57 -11.14
C ASN A 281 18.79 9.52 -10.62
N SER A 282 17.83 9.93 -11.45
CA SER A 282 16.41 9.79 -11.13
C SER A 282 15.98 8.33 -11.28
N VAL A 283 15.58 7.69 -10.18
CA VAL A 283 15.25 6.25 -10.16
C VAL A 283 13.77 5.99 -9.89
N ILE A 284 13.05 6.98 -9.35
CA ILE A 284 11.63 6.87 -9.05
C ILE A 284 10.92 8.22 -9.19
N LYS A 285 9.65 8.16 -9.55
CA LYS A 285 8.76 9.32 -9.59
C LYS A 285 7.43 9.01 -8.92
N TYR A 286 6.84 10.02 -8.29
CA TYR A 286 5.45 10.00 -7.87
C TYR A 286 4.82 11.34 -8.20
N GLY A 287 3.65 11.33 -8.82
CA GLY A 287 2.96 12.58 -9.08
C GLY A 287 1.47 12.53 -8.78
N PHE A 288 0.95 13.70 -8.47
CA PHE A 288 -0.45 13.93 -8.10
C PHE A 288 -0.89 15.30 -8.59
N GLN A 289 -2.21 15.51 -8.73
CA GLN A 289 -2.77 16.80 -9.12
C GLN A 289 -3.65 17.38 -8.02
N LEU A 290 -3.23 18.48 -7.41
CA LEU A 290 -4.08 19.23 -6.48
C LEU A 290 -5.11 20.04 -7.27
N ASN A 291 -6.39 19.83 -6.97
CA ASN A 291 -7.52 20.54 -7.55
C ASN A 291 -8.08 21.59 -6.59
N GLN A 292 -7.95 21.37 -5.28
CA GLN A 292 -8.49 22.26 -4.26
C GLN A 292 -7.51 22.43 -3.09
N TRP A 293 -7.44 23.65 -2.55
CA TRP A 293 -6.69 23.95 -1.34
C TRP A 293 -7.62 24.46 -0.23
N PHE A 294 -7.49 23.86 0.94
CA PHE A 294 -8.32 24.13 2.10
C PHE A 294 -7.55 24.93 3.16
N VAL A 295 -8.24 25.91 3.73
CA VAL A 295 -7.73 26.76 4.81
C VAL A 295 -8.66 26.65 6.00
N THR A 296 -8.13 26.16 7.11
CA THR A 296 -8.83 26.18 8.40
C THR A 296 -8.80 27.61 8.97
N LEU A 297 -9.94 28.09 9.45
CA LEU A 297 -10.03 29.43 10.05
C LEU A 297 -9.46 29.40 11.47
N ASN A 298 -10.18 28.83 12.43
CA ASN A 298 -9.77 28.75 13.83
C ASN A 298 -10.16 27.37 14.39
N GLN A 299 -9.61 26.99 15.55
CA GLN A 299 -10.16 25.91 16.39
C GLN A 299 -11.27 26.42 17.32
N GLU A 300 -11.93 27.51 16.92
CA GLU A 300 -13.06 28.12 17.61
C GLU A 300 -14.33 27.89 16.80
N ARG A 301 -15.43 27.67 17.51
CA ARG A 301 -16.74 27.58 16.87
C ARG A 301 -17.25 28.97 16.56
N ILE A 302 -17.75 29.14 15.34
CA ILE A 302 -18.30 30.39 14.84
C ILE A 302 -19.61 30.10 14.09
N ASN A 303 -20.48 31.10 13.99
CA ASN A 303 -21.70 30.99 13.19
C ASN A 303 -21.39 31.07 11.68
N TYR A 304 -22.36 30.60 10.88
CA TYR A 304 -22.26 30.51 9.43
C TYR A 304 -21.89 31.85 8.75
N ARG A 305 -22.57 32.96 9.12
CA ARG A 305 -22.33 34.29 8.52
C ARG A 305 -20.91 34.78 8.75
N ARG A 306 -20.36 34.50 9.94
CA ARG A 306 -18.97 34.84 10.25
C ARG A 306 -17.99 34.00 9.42
N THR A 307 -18.27 32.71 9.23
CA THR A 307 -17.47 31.85 8.34
C THR A 307 -17.51 32.38 6.91
N GLU A 308 -18.67 32.77 6.41
CA GLU A 308 -18.87 33.30 5.06
C GLU A 308 -18.06 34.57 4.83
N SER A 309 -18.17 35.54 5.74
CA SER A 309 -17.38 36.77 5.69
C SER A 309 -15.88 36.49 5.71
N LEU A 310 -15.42 35.61 6.60
CA LEU A 310 -13.99 35.29 6.72
C LEU A 310 -13.45 34.58 5.47
N CYS A 311 -14.19 33.63 4.90
CA CYS A 311 -13.76 33.00 3.64
C CYS A 311 -13.70 34.02 2.49
N GLY A 312 -14.72 34.88 2.37
CA GLY A 312 -14.75 35.94 1.38
C GLY A 312 -13.58 36.93 1.51
N ASP A 313 -13.20 37.30 2.73
CA ASP A 313 -12.05 38.18 2.99
C ASP A 313 -10.71 37.55 2.58
N LEU A 314 -10.62 36.23 2.53
CA LEU A 314 -9.46 35.48 2.04
C LEU A 314 -9.46 35.33 0.50
N GLY A 315 -10.58 35.63 -0.18
CA GLY A 315 -10.79 35.31 -1.59
C GLY A 315 -11.19 33.84 -1.82
N TYR A 316 -11.66 33.17 -0.79
CA TYR A 316 -12.06 31.76 -0.79
C TYR A 316 -13.58 31.66 -0.59
N ARG A 317 -14.14 30.46 -0.72
CA ARG A 317 -15.55 30.19 -0.43
C ARG A 317 -15.70 29.17 0.70
N ILE A 318 -16.88 29.15 1.32
CA ILE A 318 -17.29 28.01 2.15
C ILE A 318 -17.38 26.77 1.23
N PRO A 319 -16.85 25.61 1.65
CA PRO A 319 -16.98 24.39 0.85
C PRO A 319 -18.44 23.97 0.68
N GLN A 320 -18.71 23.21 -0.37
CA GLN A 320 -19.92 22.42 -0.50
C GLN A 320 -19.71 21.06 0.19
N ILE A 321 -20.79 20.32 0.46
CA ILE A 321 -20.71 18.96 1.03
C ILE A 321 -19.81 18.08 0.16
N LYS A 322 -19.97 18.14 -1.16
CA LYS A 322 -19.15 17.39 -2.13
C LYS A 322 -17.66 17.75 -2.13
N ASP A 323 -17.28 18.93 -1.63
CA ASP A 323 -15.86 19.28 -1.49
C ASP A 323 -15.24 18.55 -0.27
N LEU A 324 -16.07 18.14 0.69
CA LEU A 324 -15.62 17.57 1.96
C LEU A 324 -15.81 16.05 2.06
N THR A 325 -16.87 15.48 1.50
CA THR A 325 -17.20 14.07 1.70
C THR A 325 -18.00 13.46 0.55
N ASN A 326 -17.85 12.15 0.37
CA ASN A 326 -18.72 11.31 -0.46
C ASN A 326 -19.81 10.56 0.33
N ALA A 327 -20.03 10.91 1.60
CA ALA A 327 -21.06 10.31 2.43
C ALA A 327 -22.44 10.36 1.75
N ASN A 328 -23.14 9.23 1.74
CA ASN A 328 -24.44 9.11 1.10
C ASN A 328 -25.57 9.26 2.12
N CYS A 329 -26.49 10.20 1.84
CA CYS A 329 -27.70 10.40 2.62
C CYS A 329 -28.95 9.98 1.83
N ASP A 330 -29.02 8.70 1.45
CA ASP A 330 -30.12 8.13 0.64
C ASP A 330 -31.29 7.55 1.46
N GLY A 331 -31.31 7.76 2.78
CA GLY A 331 -32.44 7.36 3.65
C GLY A 331 -32.53 5.86 3.93
N LYS A 332 -31.52 5.05 3.57
CA LYS A 332 -31.50 3.59 3.83
C LYS A 332 -30.98 3.20 5.21
N ILE A 333 -30.61 4.16 6.05
CA ILE A 333 -30.24 3.95 7.45
C ILE A 333 -31.41 4.45 8.33
N PRO A 334 -31.82 3.72 9.38
CA PRO A 334 -32.80 4.23 10.35
C PRO A 334 -32.24 5.51 10.97
N ASP A 335 -32.97 6.62 10.85
CA ASP A 335 -32.68 7.93 11.48
C ASP A 335 -31.80 8.96 10.72
N GLN A 336 -31.86 9.01 9.37
CA GLN A 336 -31.20 10.05 8.54
C GLN A 336 -31.98 11.39 8.36
N SER A 337 -32.98 11.69 9.19
CA SER A 337 -33.74 12.95 9.09
C SER A 337 -32.85 14.22 9.16
N PHE A 338 -31.63 14.08 9.68
CA PHE A 338 -30.63 15.14 9.84
C PHE A 338 -29.78 15.44 8.61
N CYS A 339 -29.80 14.63 7.55
CA CYS A 339 -29.03 14.89 6.32
C CYS A 339 -29.88 14.87 5.03
N GLN A 340 -31.21 14.73 5.14
CA GLN A 340 -32.11 14.55 4.00
C GLN A 340 -31.93 15.61 2.90
N GLY A 341 -31.53 15.18 1.70
CA GLY A 341 -31.30 16.06 0.55
C GLY A 341 -29.87 16.59 0.44
N ALA A 342 -28.97 16.19 1.34
CA ALA A 342 -27.54 16.40 1.19
C ALA A 342 -26.98 15.55 0.03
N ILE A 343 -26.13 16.16 -0.80
CA ILE A 343 -25.48 15.50 -1.93
C ILE A 343 -23.97 15.59 -1.72
N GLY A 344 -23.36 14.43 -1.41
CA GLY A 344 -21.91 14.28 -1.33
C GLY A 344 -21.24 14.18 -2.70
N ALA A 345 -19.92 14.01 -2.66
CA ALA A 345 -19.10 13.74 -3.83
C ALA A 345 -19.42 12.37 -4.46
N ILE A 346 -19.01 12.20 -5.72
CA ILE A 346 -19.16 10.97 -6.48
C ILE A 346 -17.75 10.38 -6.72
N PRO A 347 -17.56 9.05 -6.65
CA PRO A 347 -18.54 8.03 -6.26
C PRO A 347 -19.03 8.16 -4.82
N ALA A 348 -20.35 8.06 -4.65
CA ALA A 348 -20.98 8.11 -3.34
C ALA A 348 -20.62 6.85 -2.53
N SER A 349 -20.47 7.00 -1.23
CA SER A 349 -20.27 5.88 -0.34
C SER A 349 -21.56 5.03 -0.21
N THR A 350 -21.37 3.83 0.30
CA THR A 350 -22.46 2.86 0.52
C THR A 350 -23.28 3.15 1.79
N ASN A 351 -22.90 4.14 2.59
CA ASN A 351 -23.49 4.43 3.89
C ASN A 351 -23.42 5.94 4.24
N GLY A 352 -23.82 6.32 5.45
CA GLY A 352 -23.85 7.72 5.91
C GLY A 352 -22.48 8.34 6.25
N TRP A 353 -21.39 7.62 5.99
CA TRP A 353 -20.01 8.04 6.29
C TRP A 353 -19.17 8.07 5.02
N TYR A 354 -18.00 8.71 5.05
CA TYR A 354 -17.13 8.67 3.88
C TYR A 354 -16.62 7.25 3.61
N GLN A 355 -16.26 6.99 2.36
CA GLN A 355 -15.35 5.91 2.01
C GLN A 355 -14.09 6.48 1.36
N ARG A 356 -12.94 5.85 1.62
CA ARG A 356 -11.62 6.29 1.11
C ARG A 356 -11.54 6.21 -0.42
N ILE A 357 -11.94 7.28 -1.09
CA ILE A 357 -11.98 7.37 -2.55
C ILE A 357 -11.29 8.66 -2.98
N ILE A 358 -10.33 8.53 -3.91
CA ILE A 358 -9.57 9.64 -4.50
C ILE A 358 -10.52 10.52 -5.31
N GLY A 359 -10.46 11.84 -5.12
CA GLY A 359 -11.32 12.81 -5.79
C GLY A 359 -12.73 12.91 -5.22
N ALA A 360 -13.03 12.20 -4.12
CA ALA A 360 -14.38 12.11 -3.57
C ALA A 360 -14.55 12.92 -2.27
N GLY A 361 -13.89 14.08 -2.18
CA GLY A 361 -13.98 15.01 -1.06
C GLY A 361 -12.79 14.95 -0.10
N PHE A 362 -12.48 16.10 0.49
CA PHE A 362 -11.30 16.33 1.31
C PHE A 362 -11.16 15.36 2.49
N PHE A 363 -12.22 15.16 3.29
CA PHE A 363 -12.17 14.23 4.42
C PHE A 363 -12.21 12.76 3.98
N SER A 364 -12.78 12.45 2.81
CA SER A 364 -12.74 11.11 2.23
C SER A 364 -11.31 10.70 1.85
N GLU A 365 -10.52 11.65 1.35
CA GLU A 365 -9.11 11.44 1.02
C GLU A 365 -8.23 11.41 2.27
N TRP A 366 -8.26 12.46 3.09
CA TRP A 366 -7.31 12.62 4.20
C TRP A 366 -7.74 11.87 5.48
N GLY A 367 -9.03 11.58 5.63
CA GLY A 367 -9.55 10.83 6.76
C GLY A 367 -9.65 11.64 8.04
N TYR A 368 -9.34 11.00 9.16
CA TYR A 368 -9.45 11.65 10.47
C TYR A 368 -8.43 12.79 10.62
N MET A 369 -8.95 14.01 10.57
CA MET A 369 -8.12 15.21 10.55
C MET A 369 -7.41 15.53 11.87
N GLY A 370 -7.90 15.03 13.01
CA GLY A 370 -7.32 15.28 14.33
C GLY A 370 -5.90 14.75 14.51
N GLN A 371 -5.49 13.75 13.71
CA GLN A 371 -4.12 13.22 13.73
C GLN A 371 -3.09 14.13 13.05
N TYR A 372 -3.54 15.09 12.23
CA TYR A 372 -2.66 16.06 11.58
C TYR A 372 -2.40 17.26 12.51
N LYS A 373 -1.56 17.06 13.53
CA LYS A 373 -1.28 18.07 14.57
C LYS A 373 -0.87 19.44 14.00
N GLY A 374 -0.10 19.45 12.91
CA GLY A 374 0.36 20.68 12.25
C GLY A 374 -0.69 21.39 11.42
N ALA A 375 -1.76 20.71 10.99
CA ALA A 375 -2.79 21.24 10.09
C ALA A 375 -3.92 22.00 10.82
N ARG A 376 -3.85 22.06 12.16
CA ARG A 376 -4.72 22.87 13.02
C ARG A 376 -6.22 22.52 12.94
N PHE A 377 -6.54 21.29 12.57
CA PHE A 377 -7.87 20.73 12.79
C PHE A 377 -8.09 20.45 14.28
N VAL A 378 -9.34 20.37 14.70
CA VAL A 378 -9.70 20.08 16.09
C VAL A 378 -9.37 18.62 16.40
N GLN A 379 -8.73 18.38 17.55
CA GLN A 379 -8.16 17.07 17.92
C GLN A 379 -8.99 16.31 18.96
N HIS A 380 -10.04 16.91 19.50
CA HIS A 380 -10.85 16.28 20.54
C HIS A 380 -11.74 15.20 19.93
N ASP A 381 -11.81 14.02 20.56
CA ASP A 381 -12.77 12.96 20.18
C ASP A 381 -14.19 13.33 20.67
N ASP A 382 -14.71 14.44 20.15
CA ASP A 382 -16.11 14.78 20.28
C ASP A 382 -16.84 14.46 18.97
N ARG A 383 -18.07 13.96 19.10
CA ARG A 383 -18.96 13.70 17.96
C ARG A 383 -19.38 15.00 17.24
N LEU A 384 -18.79 16.14 17.56
CA LEU A 384 -19.27 17.48 17.21
C LEU A 384 -18.23 18.31 16.43
N ASN A 385 -17.20 17.66 15.88
CA ASN A 385 -16.20 18.28 15.00
C ASN A 385 -16.70 18.48 13.58
N PHE A 386 -17.75 19.28 13.44
CA PHE A 386 -18.36 19.59 12.15
C PHE A 386 -17.83 20.90 11.57
N TYR A 387 -17.70 20.93 10.26
CA TYR A 387 -17.27 22.09 9.49
C TYR A 387 -18.39 22.56 8.58
N TRP A 388 -18.65 23.86 8.58
CA TRP A 388 -19.72 24.46 7.77
C TRP A 388 -19.60 24.13 6.29
N THR A 389 -20.74 23.93 5.65
CA THR A 389 -20.87 23.87 4.20
C THR A 389 -21.87 24.90 3.72
N SER A 390 -21.74 25.33 2.46
CA SER A 390 -22.62 26.30 1.82
C SER A 390 -23.97 25.72 1.38
N ASP A 391 -24.13 24.39 1.44
CA ASP A 391 -25.39 23.72 1.10
C ASP A 391 -26.44 23.95 2.18
N ILE A 392 -27.59 24.48 1.77
CA ILE A 392 -28.74 24.76 2.65
C ILE A 392 -29.97 24.02 2.10
N PRO A 393 -30.64 23.17 2.90
CA PRO A 393 -31.84 22.47 2.48
C PRO A 393 -33.02 23.41 2.20
N ASN A 394 -33.75 23.13 1.13
CA ASN A 394 -34.93 23.90 0.72
C ASN A 394 -35.96 24.05 1.86
N GLY A 395 -36.42 25.28 2.10
CA GLY A 395 -37.46 25.58 3.10
C GLY A 395 -36.97 25.69 4.54
N ASN A 396 -35.66 25.61 4.81
CA ASN A 396 -35.12 25.76 6.16
C ASN A 396 -33.78 26.51 6.16
N ARG A 397 -33.63 27.49 7.07
CA ARG A 397 -32.39 28.27 7.22
C ARG A 397 -31.27 27.51 7.96
N LYS A 398 -31.10 26.22 7.75
CA LYS A 398 -30.23 25.37 8.57
C LYS A 398 -29.11 24.78 7.69
N PRO A 399 -27.93 25.41 7.59
CA PRO A 399 -26.84 24.90 6.76
C PRO A 399 -26.39 23.50 7.16
N TYR A 400 -25.90 22.74 6.19
CA TYR A 400 -25.23 21.48 6.48
C TYR A 400 -23.82 21.72 7.01
N ALA A 401 -23.32 20.75 7.76
CA ALA A 401 -21.95 20.68 8.20
C ALA A 401 -21.47 19.22 8.10
N VAL A 402 -20.16 19.05 7.88
CA VAL A 402 -19.54 17.72 7.69
C VAL A 402 -18.54 17.46 8.80
N ASN A 403 -18.63 16.27 9.40
CA ASN A 403 -17.72 15.84 10.46
C ASN A 403 -16.33 15.52 9.88
N SER A 404 -15.27 16.14 10.43
CA SER A 404 -13.89 15.98 9.94
C SER A 404 -13.23 14.64 10.30
N HIS A 405 -13.92 13.76 11.03
CA HIS A 405 -13.39 12.46 11.43
C HIS A 405 -13.94 11.36 10.54
N THR A 406 -15.24 11.46 10.23
CA THR A 406 -16.02 10.37 9.64
C THR A 406 -16.73 10.75 8.34
N GLY A 407 -16.70 12.04 7.93
CA GLY A 407 -17.43 12.53 6.77
C GLY A 407 -18.94 12.58 6.95
N TYR A 408 -19.43 12.25 8.15
CA TYR A 408 -20.86 12.26 8.44
C TYR A 408 -21.44 13.66 8.24
N ILE A 409 -22.59 13.72 7.56
CA ILE A 409 -23.29 14.97 7.24
C ILE A 409 -24.35 15.22 8.31
N PHE A 410 -24.37 16.44 8.85
CA PHE A 410 -25.37 16.84 9.83
C PHE A 410 -25.92 18.24 9.54
N ARG A 411 -27.22 18.41 9.76
CA ARG A 411 -27.90 19.70 9.62
C ARG A 411 -27.87 20.47 10.94
N TYR A 412 -27.17 21.60 10.95
CA TYR A 412 -27.07 22.48 12.12
C TYR A 412 -28.15 23.57 12.12
N ALA A 413 -28.51 24.09 13.29
CA ALA A 413 -29.28 25.34 13.36
C ALA A 413 -28.45 26.53 12.85
N GLU A 414 -29.05 27.50 12.14
CA GLU A 414 -28.35 28.71 11.63
C GLU A 414 -27.61 29.48 12.72
N MET A 415 -28.21 29.52 13.92
CA MET A 415 -27.67 30.18 15.12
C MET A 415 -26.75 29.27 15.95
N GLY A 416 -26.54 28.02 15.52
CA GLY A 416 -25.53 27.15 16.11
C GLY A 416 -24.13 27.61 15.73
N GLU A 417 -23.15 27.18 16.49
CA GLU A 417 -21.73 27.45 16.21
C GLU A 417 -21.02 26.14 15.92
N THR A 418 -20.23 26.12 14.84
CA THR A 418 -19.36 25.00 14.49
C THR A 418 -18.06 25.52 13.86
N TYR A 419 -17.17 24.63 13.41
CA TYR A 419 -15.88 25.05 12.87
C TYR A 419 -15.99 25.57 11.44
N GLY A 420 -15.09 26.50 11.10
CA GLY A 420 -15.01 27.11 9.78
C GLY A 420 -13.79 26.62 9.00
N ILE A 421 -14.02 26.27 7.74
CA ILE A 421 -12.99 25.96 6.74
C ILE A 421 -13.38 26.65 5.44
N CYS A 422 -12.38 27.07 4.69
CA CYS A 422 -12.55 27.70 3.39
C CYS A 422 -11.84 26.87 2.32
N VAL A 423 -12.34 26.90 1.10
CA VAL A 423 -11.73 26.23 -0.06
C VAL A 423 -11.55 27.24 -1.18
N THR A 424 -10.52 27.01 -2.01
CA THR A 424 -10.33 27.77 -3.25
C THR A 424 -11.62 27.83 -4.08
N PRO A 425 -11.91 28.95 -4.75
CA PRO A 425 -13.12 29.14 -5.55
C PRO A 425 -13.44 27.99 -6.51
#